data_AF-A0A7W1ECD2-F1
#
_entry.id   AF-A0A7W1ECD2-F1
#
_cell.length_a   1.000
_cell.length_b   1.000
_cell.length_c   1.000
_cell.angle_alpha   90.00
_cell.angle_beta   90.00
_cell.angle_gamma   90.00
#
_symmetry.space_group_name_H-M   'P 1'
#
loop_
_entity.id
_entity.type
_entity.pdbx_description
1 polymer ?
#
loop_
_entity_poly.entity_id
_entity_poly.type
_entity_poly.pdbx_seq_one_letter_code
_entity_poly.pdbx_strand_id
1 'polypeptide(L)'
;FARAGAAPAADPGRRLLIPSDDPGIEFLVVKPGDVPVYVESGAADLGITGTDVLRESNADVLEPLELGFGFCRLVVASPEEAPYPALPGGITARVATKYPRLAQAHFAAQGRPVDIIQVGGSVEVAPLLNLSHWIVDLVDTGNTLRANGLAERETILPCGAVLVANRASQKLKLDAYLALMARLERSAD
;
A
#
# COMPACT_ATOMS: atom_id res chain seq x y z
N PHE A 1 9.55 10.52 13.29
CA PHE A 1 8.78 11.09 14.41
C PHE A 1 9.55 11.16 15.71
N ALA A 2 9.95 10.05 16.36
CA ALA A 2 10.75 10.14 17.59
C ALA A 2 12.05 10.95 17.44
N ARG A 3 12.85 10.68 16.38
CA ARG A 3 14.04 11.50 16.04
C ARG A 3 13.73 12.97 15.76
N ALA A 4 12.50 13.26 15.32
CA ALA A 4 12.02 14.61 15.05
C ALA A 4 11.48 15.31 16.31
N GLY A 5 11.53 14.69 17.50
CA GLY A 5 10.98 15.24 18.74
C GLY A 5 9.45 15.21 18.80
N ALA A 6 8.85 14.20 18.17
CA ALA A 6 7.41 13.92 18.11
C ALA A 6 7.16 12.43 18.42
N ALA A 7 7.81 11.88 19.46
CA ALA A 7 7.67 10.50 19.85
C ALA A 7 6.25 10.21 20.37
N PRO A 8 5.55 9.18 19.86
CA PRO A 8 4.28 8.74 20.44
C PRO A 8 4.50 8.16 21.84
N ALA A 9 3.49 8.25 22.71
CA ALA A 9 3.52 7.62 24.03
C ALA A 9 3.77 6.11 23.93
N ALA A 10 4.67 5.58 24.78
CA ALA A 10 5.22 4.23 24.64
C ALA A 10 4.24 3.07 24.91
N ASP A 11 3.25 3.28 25.78
CA ASP A 11 2.23 2.26 26.10
C ASP A 11 0.80 2.82 25.94
N PRO A 12 0.27 2.82 24.71
CA PRO A 12 -1.09 3.28 24.44
C PRO A 12 -2.15 2.26 24.88
N GLY A 13 -1.78 1.03 25.24
CA GLY A 13 -2.73 -0.08 25.44
C GLY A 13 -3.56 -0.34 24.18
N ARG A 14 -4.89 -0.28 24.32
CA ARG A 14 -5.85 -0.45 23.19
C ARG A 14 -6.34 0.89 22.60
N ARG A 15 -5.73 2.02 22.97
CA ARG A 15 -6.12 3.33 22.42
C ARG A 15 -5.64 3.46 20.98
N LEU A 16 -6.49 4.05 20.14
CA LEU A 16 -6.16 4.36 18.75
C LEU A 16 -5.63 5.79 18.58
N LEU A 17 -6.01 6.69 19.50
CA LEU A 17 -5.44 8.03 19.62
C LEU A 17 -4.34 8.02 20.67
N ILE A 18 -3.14 8.39 20.26
CA ILE A 18 -1.92 8.30 21.05
C ILE A 18 -1.28 9.71 21.08
N PRO A 19 -1.21 10.35 22.26
CA PRO A 19 -0.54 11.63 22.37
C PRO A 19 0.97 11.46 22.12
N SER A 20 1.62 12.53 21.69
CA SER A 20 3.08 12.59 21.53
C SER A 20 3.73 13.52 22.55
N ASP A 21 5.06 13.52 22.61
CA ASP A 21 5.85 14.52 23.35
C ASP A 21 5.73 15.94 22.78
N ASP A 22 5.23 16.08 21.54
CA ASP A 22 4.83 17.34 20.93
C ASP A 22 3.31 17.55 21.12
N PRO A 23 2.88 18.58 21.89
CA PRO A 23 1.46 18.82 22.15
C PRO A 23 0.66 19.23 20.90
N GLY A 24 1.33 19.61 19.81
CA GLY A 24 0.70 19.87 18.51
C GLY A 24 0.49 18.62 17.66
N ILE A 25 0.93 17.44 18.12
CA ILE A 25 0.89 16.17 17.36
C ILE A 25 0.22 15.07 18.19
N GLU A 26 -0.82 14.49 17.61
CA GLU A 26 -1.48 13.27 18.08
C GLU A 26 -1.44 12.22 16.98
N PHE A 27 -1.22 10.96 17.35
CA PHE A 27 -1.14 9.84 16.41
C PHE A 27 -2.44 9.06 16.40
N LEU A 28 -2.92 8.73 15.21
CA LEU A 28 -4.03 7.80 14.98
C LEU A 28 -3.47 6.48 14.42
N VAL A 29 -3.71 5.36 15.12
CA VAL A 29 -3.35 4.02 14.65
C VAL A 29 -4.54 3.41 13.90
N VAL A 30 -4.37 3.19 12.60
CA VAL A 30 -5.36 2.56 11.72
C VAL A 30 -4.71 1.50 10.84
N LYS A 31 -5.53 0.69 10.15
CA LYS A 31 -5.01 -0.24 9.15
C LYS A 31 -4.40 0.54 7.97
N PRO A 32 -3.36 0.03 7.32
CA PRO A 32 -2.72 0.73 6.19
C PRO A 32 -3.69 1.14 5.09
N GLY A 33 -4.66 0.27 4.76
CA GLY A 33 -5.69 0.53 3.76
C GLY A 33 -6.62 1.71 4.09
N ASP A 34 -6.75 2.08 5.36
CA ASP A 34 -7.62 3.17 5.79
C ASP A 34 -6.89 4.53 5.80
N VAL A 35 -5.55 4.54 5.82
CA VAL A 35 -4.76 5.79 5.92
C VAL A 35 -5.14 6.81 4.85
N PRO A 36 -5.25 6.47 3.54
CA PRO A 36 -5.63 7.45 2.54
C PRO A 36 -7.01 8.08 2.80
N VAL A 37 -7.96 7.30 3.32
CA VAL A 37 -9.33 7.78 3.62
C VAL A 37 -9.32 8.81 4.75
N TYR A 38 -8.59 8.53 5.84
CA TYR A 38 -8.47 9.46 6.97
C TYR A 38 -7.76 10.76 6.57
N VAL A 39 -6.74 10.66 5.72
CA VAL A 39 -5.99 11.83 5.26
C VAL A 39 -6.80 12.63 4.23
N GLU A 40 -7.41 11.99 3.24
CA GLU A 40 -8.22 12.67 2.22
C GLU A 40 -9.41 13.41 2.82
N SER A 41 -10.10 12.79 3.79
CA SER A 41 -11.23 13.41 4.51
C SER A 41 -10.84 14.56 5.43
N GLY A 42 -9.55 14.72 5.75
CA GLY A 42 -9.05 15.69 6.72
C GLY A 42 -9.26 15.30 8.18
N ALA A 43 -9.73 14.07 8.44
CA ALA A 43 -9.79 13.51 9.80
C ALA A 43 -8.38 13.31 10.40
N ALA A 44 -7.38 13.08 9.54
CA ALA A 44 -5.97 13.21 9.85
C ALA A 44 -5.31 14.21 8.89
N ASP A 45 -4.43 15.09 9.40
CA ASP A 45 -3.74 16.07 8.56
C ASP A 45 -2.65 15.42 7.69
N LEU A 46 -2.01 14.38 8.24
CA LEU A 46 -0.89 13.64 7.66
C LEU A 46 -1.10 12.13 7.88
N GLY A 47 -0.47 11.31 7.05
CA GLY A 47 -0.44 9.86 7.23
C GLY A 47 0.79 9.20 6.63
N ILE A 48 1.16 8.02 7.12
CA ILE A 48 2.18 7.17 6.51
C ILE A 48 1.47 5.97 5.88
N THR A 49 1.67 5.75 4.59
CA THR A 49 1.12 4.61 3.87
C THR A 49 2.07 4.11 2.80
N GLY A 50 1.81 2.91 2.27
CA GLY A 50 2.54 2.37 1.13
C GLY A 50 2.05 2.98 -0.19
N THR A 51 2.96 3.18 -1.15
CA THR A 51 2.57 3.63 -2.50
C THR A 51 1.63 2.64 -3.18
N ASP A 52 1.67 1.34 -2.86
CA ASP A 52 0.70 0.36 -3.34
C ASP A 52 -0.73 0.70 -2.90
N VAL A 53 -0.92 1.04 -1.62
CA VAL A 53 -2.23 1.41 -1.08
C VAL A 53 -2.69 2.73 -1.67
N LEU A 54 -1.80 3.72 -1.77
CA LEU A 54 -2.12 5.03 -2.33
C LEU A 54 -2.49 4.94 -3.82
N ARG A 55 -1.72 4.18 -4.60
CA ARG A 55 -1.96 3.95 -6.02
C ARG A 55 -3.11 2.99 -6.27
N GLU A 56 -3.58 2.22 -5.30
CA GLU A 56 -4.83 1.46 -5.40
C GLU A 56 -6.04 2.32 -5.07
N SER A 57 -6.00 3.06 -3.94
CA SER A 57 -7.12 3.87 -3.45
C SER A 57 -7.48 5.04 -4.35
N ASN A 58 -6.53 5.56 -5.12
CA ASN A 58 -6.69 6.77 -5.93
C ASN A 58 -7.04 8.03 -5.11
N ALA A 59 -6.64 8.06 -3.84
CA ALA A 59 -6.98 9.17 -2.95
C ALA A 59 -6.36 10.50 -3.42
N ASP A 60 -7.12 11.58 -3.31
CA ASP A 60 -6.67 12.95 -3.62
C ASP A 60 -5.92 13.57 -2.44
N VAL A 61 -4.67 13.16 -2.27
CA VAL A 61 -3.76 13.66 -1.23
C VAL A 61 -2.46 14.18 -1.84
N LEU A 62 -1.72 14.97 -1.07
CA LEU A 62 -0.34 15.32 -1.41
C LEU A 62 0.60 14.18 -0.97
N GLU A 63 1.68 13.96 -1.72
CA GLU A 63 2.73 12.97 -1.40
C GLU A 63 4.07 13.72 -1.26
N PRO A 64 4.29 14.48 -0.17
CA PRO A 64 5.44 15.37 -0.05
C PRO A 64 6.77 14.68 0.20
N LEU A 65 6.79 13.43 0.68
CA LEU A 65 8.04 12.79 1.11
C LEU A 65 7.99 11.26 0.97
N GLU A 66 8.98 10.72 0.26
CA GLU A 66 9.33 9.30 0.33
C GLU A 66 10.16 9.04 1.59
N LEU A 67 9.82 7.99 2.34
CA LEU A 67 10.41 7.75 3.66
C LEU A 67 11.63 6.82 3.62
N GLY A 68 11.97 6.24 2.46
CA GLY A 68 13.17 5.41 2.30
C GLY A 68 13.12 4.05 2.99
N PHE A 69 11.93 3.54 3.35
CA PHE A 69 11.74 2.19 3.89
C PHE A 69 10.45 1.54 3.38
N GLY A 70 10.21 0.29 3.76
CA GLY A 70 9.00 -0.44 3.36
C GLY A 70 9.02 -0.88 1.89
N PHE A 71 10.22 -1.06 1.33
CA PHE A 71 10.40 -1.43 -0.06
C PHE A 71 9.82 -2.81 -0.33
N CYS A 72 9.01 -2.90 -1.38
CA CYS A 72 8.51 -4.14 -1.95
C CYS A 72 8.10 -3.88 -3.41
N ARG A 73 7.42 -4.83 -4.04
CA ARG A 73 6.88 -4.67 -5.40
C ARG A 73 5.53 -5.33 -5.49
N LEU A 74 4.61 -4.72 -6.23
CA LEU A 74 3.37 -5.38 -6.64
C LEU A 74 3.65 -6.22 -7.87
N VAL A 75 3.31 -7.51 -7.84
CA VAL A 75 3.61 -8.44 -8.93
C VAL A 75 2.39 -9.23 -9.36
N VAL A 76 2.41 -9.69 -10.60
CA VAL A 76 1.61 -10.83 -11.04
C VAL A 76 2.37 -12.11 -10.67
N ALA A 77 1.69 -13.07 -10.05
CA ALA A 77 2.23 -14.40 -9.79
C ALA A 77 1.24 -15.49 -10.19
N SER A 78 1.75 -16.69 -10.46
CA SER A 78 0.95 -17.87 -10.79
C SER A 78 1.59 -19.13 -10.22
N PRO A 79 0.88 -20.27 -10.16
CA PRO A 79 1.55 -21.55 -9.99
C PRO A 79 2.68 -21.72 -11.02
N GLU A 80 3.78 -22.37 -10.63
CA GLU A 80 4.97 -22.55 -11.47
C GLU A 80 4.64 -23.21 -12.82
N GLU A 81 3.78 -24.23 -12.79
CA GLU A 81 3.36 -25.00 -13.97
C GLU A 81 2.14 -24.39 -14.70
N ALA A 82 1.56 -23.29 -14.17
CA ALA A 82 0.40 -22.68 -14.79
C ALA A 82 0.76 -21.92 -16.07
N PRO A 83 -0.05 -22.03 -17.14
CA PRO A 83 0.14 -21.23 -18.34
C PRO A 83 0.09 -19.72 -18.08
N TYR A 84 1.06 -19.01 -18.66
CA TYR A 84 1.20 -17.56 -18.61
C TYR A 84 1.95 -17.10 -19.88
N PRO A 85 1.60 -15.99 -20.55
CA PRO A 85 0.63 -14.95 -20.18
C PRO A 85 -0.81 -15.20 -20.64
N ALA A 86 -1.11 -16.38 -21.17
CA ALA A 86 -2.45 -16.75 -21.66
C ALA A 86 -2.79 -18.19 -21.28
N LEU A 87 -4.09 -18.45 -21.11
CA LEU A 87 -4.61 -19.79 -20.85
C LEU A 87 -4.98 -20.50 -22.16
N PRO A 88 -4.85 -21.83 -22.23
CA PRO A 88 -5.28 -22.62 -23.38
C PRO A 88 -6.78 -22.42 -23.68
N GLY A 89 -7.14 -22.55 -24.96
CA GLY A 89 -8.55 -22.54 -25.37
C GLY A 89 -9.24 -21.18 -25.32
N GLY A 90 -8.50 -20.07 -25.18
CA GLY A 90 -9.08 -18.72 -25.16
C GLY A 90 -9.83 -18.39 -23.87
N ILE A 91 -9.55 -19.11 -22.78
CA ILE A 91 -10.17 -18.89 -21.48
C ILE A 91 -9.68 -17.57 -20.89
N THR A 92 -10.62 -16.73 -20.44
CA THR A 92 -10.31 -15.52 -19.65
C THR A 92 -9.72 -15.91 -18.30
N ALA A 93 -8.57 -15.33 -17.95
CA ALA A 93 -7.92 -15.66 -16.69
C ALA A 93 -8.63 -14.99 -15.51
N ARG A 94 -8.89 -15.75 -14.45
CA ARG A 94 -9.33 -15.22 -13.15
C ARG A 94 -8.09 -14.82 -12.35
N VAL A 95 -8.09 -13.60 -11.81
CA VAL A 95 -6.97 -13.03 -11.02
C VAL A 95 -7.47 -12.65 -9.65
N ALA A 96 -6.95 -13.31 -8.60
CA ALA A 96 -7.27 -12.95 -7.23
C ALA A 96 -6.31 -11.86 -6.72
N THR A 97 -6.84 -10.82 -6.09
CA THR A 97 -6.02 -9.70 -5.59
C THR A 97 -6.72 -8.87 -4.53
N LYS A 98 -5.96 -8.18 -3.69
CA LYS A 98 -6.45 -7.06 -2.87
C LYS A 98 -6.38 -5.71 -3.59
N TYR A 99 -5.84 -5.68 -4.81
CA TYR A 99 -5.58 -4.51 -5.64
C TYR A 99 -6.33 -4.55 -6.98
N PRO A 100 -7.67 -4.60 -6.96
CA PRO A 100 -8.46 -4.78 -8.17
C PRO A 100 -8.20 -3.71 -9.24
N ARG A 101 -8.00 -2.44 -8.85
CA ARG A 101 -7.81 -1.35 -9.81
C ARG A 101 -6.45 -1.42 -10.47
N LEU A 102 -5.38 -1.62 -9.71
CA LEU A 102 -4.03 -1.77 -10.25
C LEU A 102 -3.91 -3.02 -11.12
N ALA A 103 -4.49 -4.15 -10.68
CA ALA A 103 -4.51 -5.38 -11.49
C ALA A 103 -5.26 -5.16 -12.81
N GLN A 104 -6.47 -4.59 -12.76
CA GLN A 104 -7.27 -4.32 -13.97
C GLN A 104 -6.52 -3.40 -14.93
N ALA A 105 -5.89 -2.33 -14.43
CA ALA A 105 -5.14 -1.39 -15.25
C ALA A 105 -3.92 -2.07 -15.91
N HIS A 106 -3.18 -2.90 -15.17
CA HIS A 106 -2.02 -3.64 -15.69
C HIS A 106 -2.39 -4.53 -16.88
N PHE A 107 -3.39 -5.40 -16.72
CA PHE A 107 -3.81 -6.31 -17.78
C PHE A 107 -4.47 -5.59 -18.96
N ALA A 108 -5.26 -4.55 -18.70
CA ALA A 108 -5.89 -3.73 -19.75
C ALA A 108 -4.84 -3.02 -20.63
N ALA A 109 -3.77 -2.48 -20.04
CA ALA A 109 -2.68 -1.84 -20.79
C ALA A 109 -1.97 -2.81 -21.76
N GLN A 110 -2.06 -4.11 -21.52
CA GLN A 110 -1.49 -5.17 -22.35
C GLN A 110 -2.51 -5.80 -23.32
N GLY A 111 -3.76 -5.31 -23.35
CA GLY A 111 -4.82 -5.92 -24.15
C GLY A 111 -5.22 -7.33 -23.69
N ARG A 112 -4.99 -7.67 -22.41
CA ARG A 112 -5.30 -8.98 -21.82
C ARG A 112 -6.58 -8.88 -20.98
N PRO A 113 -7.73 -9.40 -21.44
CA PRO A 113 -8.92 -9.46 -20.60
C PRO A 113 -8.69 -10.44 -19.44
N VAL A 114 -9.10 -10.04 -18.24
CA VAL A 114 -9.06 -10.86 -17.03
C VAL A 114 -10.31 -10.63 -16.19
N ASP A 115 -10.70 -11.64 -15.43
CA ASP A 115 -11.76 -11.54 -14.42
C ASP A 115 -11.12 -11.31 -13.06
N ILE A 116 -11.31 -10.12 -12.49
CA ILE A 116 -10.75 -9.77 -11.18
C ILE A 116 -11.62 -10.31 -10.05
N ILE A 117 -10.99 -11.01 -9.11
CA ILE A 117 -11.61 -11.50 -7.88
C ILE A 117 -10.95 -10.77 -6.70
N GLN A 118 -11.71 -9.90 -6.05
CA GLN A 118 -11.20 -9.18 -4.89
C GLN A 118 -11.15 -10.09 -3.65
N VAL A 119 -9.99 -10.15 -2.99
CA VAL A 119 -9.75 -10.88 -1.74
C VAL A 119 -9.08 -9.96 -0.73
N GLY A 120 -9.57 -9.96 0.51
CA GLY A 120 -9.07 -9.07 1.57
C GLY A 120 -7.73 -9.49 2.20
N GLY A 121 -7.22 -10.68 1.88
CA GLY A 121 -5.95 -11.22 2.38
C GLY A 121 -5.78 -12.70 2.04
N SER A 122 -4.60 -13.27 2.36
CA SER A 122 -4.21 -14.64 2.00
C SER A 122 -4.37 -14.93 0.50
N VAL A 123 -3.90 -14.02 -0.34
CA VAL A 123 -4.11 -14.07 -1.80
C VAL A 123 -3.42 -15.31 -2.40
N GLU A 124 -2.29 -15.72 -1.81
CA GLU A 124 -1.48 -16.87 -2.19
C GLU A 124 -2.23 -18.21 -2.16
N VAL A 125 -3.32 -18.32 -1.39
CA VAL A 125 -4.13 -19.54 -1.31
C VAL A 125 -5.13 -19.67 -2.47
N ALA A 126 -5.44 -18.56 -3.17
CA ALA A 126 -6.50 -18.54 -4.18
C ALA A 126 -6.23 -19.50 -5.36
N PRO A 127 -5.00 -19.62 -5.91
CA PRO A 127 -4.71 -20.62 -6.92
C PRO A 127 -4.83 -22.06 -6.40
N LEU A 128 -4.38 -22.32 -5.17
CA LEU A 128 -4.40 -23.65 -4.55
C LEU A 128 -5.83 -24.19 -4.36
N LEU A 129 -6.80 -23.30 -4.17
CA LEU A 129 -8.22 -23.64 -4.02
C LEU A 129 -9.02 -23.50 -5.33
N ASN A 130 -8.34 -23.36 -6.48
CA ASN A 130 -8.96 -23.13 -7.80
C ASN A 130 -9.87 -21.89 -7.89
N LEU A 131 -9.70 -20.92 -6.99
CA LEU A 131 -10.43 -19.65 -7.00
C LEU A 131 -9.95 -18.77 -8.16
N SER A 132 -8.64 -18.75 -8.41
CA SER A 132 -8.03 -17.97 -9.49
C SER A 132 -6.98 -18.79 -10.24
N HIS A 133 -6.60 -18.31 -11.42
CA HIS A 133 -5.48 -18.87 -12.18
C HIS A 133 -4.17 -18.15 -11.82
N TRP A 134 -4.25 -16.83 -11.66
CA TRP A 134 -3.14 -15.98 -11.28
C TRP A 134 -3.52 -15.14 -10.04
N ILE A 135 -2.53 -14.46 -9.48
CA ILE A 135 -2.72 -13.50 -8.40
C ILE A 135 -1.99 -12.20 -8.70
N VAL A 136 -2.44 -11.13 -8.05
CA VAL A 136 -1.67 -9.89 -7.93
C VAL A 136 -1.52 -9.55 -6.44
N ASP A 137 -0.29 -9.53 -5.94
CA ASP A 137 -0.01 -9.21 -4.53
C ASP A 137 1.41 -8.63 -4.35
N LEU A 138 1.67 -8.07 -3.17
CA LEU A 138 2.97 -7.55 -2.80
C LEU A 138 3.97 -8.66 -2.55
N VAL A 139 5.20 -8.41 -2.99
CA VAL A 139 6.35 -9.27 -2.73
C VAL A 139 7.52 -8.44 -2.26
N ASP A 140 8.09 -8.86 -1.14
CA ASP A 140 9.40 -8.41 -0.66
C ASP A 140 10.47 -9.42 -1.11
N THR A 141 10.72 -10.47 -0.33
CA THR A 141 11.73 -11.51 -0.65
C THR A 141 11.24 -12.61 -1.60
N GLY A 142 9.93 -12.77 -1.78
CA GLY A 142 9.31 -13.84 -2.56
C GLY A 142 9.14 -15.17 -1.82
N ASN A 143 9.56 -15.27 -0.56
CA ASN A 143 9.50 -16.52 0.20
C ASN A 143 8.09 -17.07 0.36
N THR A 144 7.10 -16.20 0.61
CA THR A 144 5.69 -16.60 0.74
C THR A 144 5.14 -17.22 -0.55
N LEU A 145 5.51 -16.68 -1.72
CA LEU A 145 5.10 -17.23 -3.01
C LEU A 145 5.70 -18.61 -3.22
N ARG A 146 7.03 -18.75 -3.05
CA ARG A 146 7.74 -20.03 -3.23
C ARG A 146 7.22 -21.11 -2.29
N ALA A 147 6.93 -20.77 -1.03
CA ALA A 147 6.37 -21.70 -0.05
C ALA A 147 4.99 -22.25 -0.46
N ASN A 148 4.28 -21.55 -1.34
CA ASN A 148 2.97 -21.93 -1.87
C ASN A 148 3.02 -22.39 -3.34
N GLY A 149 4.22 -22.68 -3.88
CA GLY A 149 4.40 -23.16 -5.25
C GLY A 149 4.08 -22.12 -6.33
N LEU A 150 4.20 -20.83 -6.00
CA LEU A 150 3.94 -19.72 -6.91
C LEU A 150 5.25 -19.09 -7.41
N ALA A 151 5.27 -18.74 -8.69
CA ALA A 151 6.32 -17.97 -9.34
C ALA A 151 5.86 -16.55 -9.69
N GLU A 152 6.75 -15.58 -9.46
CA GLU A 152 6.60 -14.22 -9.97
C GLU A 152 6.70 -14.21 -11.49
N ARG A 153 5.78 -13.52 -12.16
CA ARG A 153 5.70 -13.45 -13.63
C ARG A 153 6.02 -12.06 -14.16
N GLU A 154 5.41 -11.04 -13.57
CA GLU A 154 5.58 -9.65 -13.99
C GLU A 154 5.59 -8.73 -12.77
N THR A 155 6.41 -7.68 -12.81
CA THR A 155 6.32 -6.59 -11.84
C THR A 155 5.39 -5.51 -12.38
N ILE A 156 4.40 -5.12 -11.57
CA ILE A 156 3.42 -4.06 -11.89
C ILE A 156 3.97 -2.70 -11.43
N LEU A 157 4.39 -2.59 -10.17
CA LEU A 157 5.00 -1.37 -9.65
C LEU A 157 5.99 -1.64 -8.49
N PRO A 158 7.08 -0.87 -8.37
CA PRO A 158 7.86 -0.82 -7.14
C PRO A 158 7.10 -0.03 -6.07
N CYS A 159 7.19 -0.48 -4.82
CA CYS A 159 6.44 0.06 -3.70
C CYS A 159 7.37 0.52 -2.57
N GLY A 160 6.93 1.51 -1.80
CA GLY A 160 7.66 2.03 -0.63
C GLY A 160 6.75 2.84 0.29
N ALA A 161 7.23 3.14 1.49
CA ALA A 161 6.51 3.98 2.44
C ALA A 161 6.64 5.47 2.07
N VAL A 162 5.51 6.18 2.10
CA VAL A 162 5.42 7.62 1.82
C VAL A 162 4.65 8.33 2.92
N LEU A 163 5.01 9.58 3.17
CA LEU A 163 4.19 10.51 3.92
C LEU A 163 3.18 11.14 2.95
N VAL A 164 1.91 11.13 3.33
CA VAL A 164 0.82 11.81 2.63
C VAL A 164 0.25 12.94 3.48
N ALA A 165 -0.27 13.98 2.83
CA ALA A 165 -0.87 15.13 3.49
C ALA A 165 -2.22 15.52 2.89
N ASN A 166 -3.16 15.91 3.75
CA ASN A 166 -4.42 16.50 3.31
C ASN A 166 -4.15 17.86 2.65
N ARG A 167 -4.74 18.09 1.46
CA ARG A 167 -4.55 19.33 0.70
C ARG A 167 -5.03 20.60 1.43
N ALA A 168 -6.12 20.50 2.18
CA ALA A 168 -6.69 21.63 2.91
C ALA A 168 -5.91 21.89 4.21
N SER A 169 -5.62 20.84 4.99
CA SER A 169 -4.81 20.96 6.21
C SER A 169 -3.44 21.56 5.95
N GLN A 170 -2.78 21.15 4.86
CA GLN A 170 -1.47 21.68 4.48
C GLN A 170 -1.49 23.22 4.29
N LYS A 171 -2.59 23.77 3.76
CA LYS A 171 -2.75 25.22 3.56
C LYS A 171 -3.18 25.93 4.83
N LEU A 172 -4.14 25.36 5.56
CA LEU A 172 -4.71 25.97 6.77
C LEU A 172 -3.73 25.94 7.96
N LYS A 173 -2.83 24.96 8.00
CA LYS A 173 -1.82 24.76 9.05
C LYS A 173 -0.40 24.88 8.52
N LEU A 174 -0.18 25.80 7.55
CA LEU A 174 1.06 25.89 6.78
C LEU A 174 2.32 25.98 7.66
N ASP A 175 2.33 26.86 8.65
CA ASP A 175 3.51 27.06 9.52
C ASP A 175 3.85 25.79 10.31
N ALA A 176 2.84 25.15 10.92
CA ALA A 176 3.02 23.90 11.65
C ALA A 176 3.47 22.76 10.73
N TYR A 177 2.89 22.68 9.53
CA TYR A 177 3.25 21.71 8.51
C TYR A 177 4.72 21.88 8.08
N LEU A 178 5.14 23.09 7.71
CA LEU A 178 6.52 23.37 7.28
C LEU A 178 7.52 23.09 8.39
N ALA A 179 7.20 23.46 9.64
CA ALA A 179 8.03 23.17 10.79
C ALA A 179 8.21 21.66 11.01
N LEU A 180 7.13 20.87 10.88
CA LEU A 180 7.19 19.42 11.00
C LEU A 180 7.97 18.77 9.84
N MET A 181 7.71 19.18 8.60
CA MET A 181 8.44 18.67 7.43
C MET A 181 9.94 18.89 7.57
N ALA A 182 10.36 20.10 7.96
CA ALA A 182 11.77 20.40 8.16
C ALA A 182 12.40 19.56 9.29
N ARG A 183 11.64 19.21 10.34
CA ARG A 183 12.11 18.29 11.40
C ARG A 183 12.24 16.86 10.89
N LEU A 184 11.31 16.39 10.06
CA LEU A 184 11.32 15.05 9.50
C LEU A 184 12.48 14.86 8.51
N GLU A 185 12.72 15.84 7.64
CA GLU A 185 13.83 15.84 6.67
C GLU A 185 15.18 15.76 7.39
N ARG A 186 15.42 16.62 8.39
CA ARG A 186 16.65 16.57 9.22
C ARG A 186 16.82 15.28 10.01
N SER A 187 15.75 14.51 10.19
CA SER A 187 15.74 13.24 10.93
C SER A 187 15.82 12.02 10.02
N ALA A 188 15.85 12.20 8.71
CA ALA A 188 15.99 11.14 7.72
C ALA A 188 17.47 10.74 7.55
N ASP A 189 18.38 11.70 7.74
CA ASP A 189 19.84 11.51 7.88
C ASP A 189 20.21 10.81 9.21
#